data_AF-A0A257M4F3-F1
#
_entry.id   AF-A0A257M4F3-F1
#
_cell.length_a   1.000
_cell.length_b   1.000
_cell.length_c   1.000
_cell.angle_alpha   90.00
_cell.angle_beta   90.00
_cell.angle_gamma   90.00
#
_symmetry.space_group_name_H-M   'P 1'
#
loop_
_entity.id
_entity.type
_entity.pdbx_description
1 polymer ?
#
loop_
_entity_poly.entity_id
_entity_poly.type
_entity_poly.pdbx_seq_one_letter_code
_entity_poly.pdbx_strand_id
1 'polypeptide(L)'
;MGSVVAAAGWLQAFHWRSLQNNGSAGPQLEELREQIVSLQREKEVLQLKVGGAEQLPIAPELIRRVEAELELKFLKPPVIELADPDELRGRISAAMEMRFGPGGLDDRQAAWRLMLCLGKDDSLLDDWTAIQSIGAQTWFDEATGKGVAAKRLDPAAIPSQAALVGLLTRLLLHQHFPPSEDYPGDEVARAREALHAGLASGAESRFLTAAARESG
;
A
#
# COMPACT_ATOMS: atom_id res chain seq x y z
N MET A 1 20.64 28.86 1.09
CA MET A 1 21.55 27.78 1.52
C MET A 1 21.79 27.90 3.01
N GLY A 2 21.11 27.13 3.86
CA GLY A 2 21.20 27.33 5.31
C GLY A 2 20.51 26.32 6.22
N SER A 3 20.18 25.10 5.76
CA SER A 3 19.47 24.11 6.57
C SER A 3 20.22 22.78 6.77
N VAL A 4 21.40 22.58 6.16
CA VAL A 4 22.14 21.31 6.24
C VAL A 4 23.18 21.29 7.39
N VAL A 5 23.49 22.44 8.00
CA VAL A 5 24.53 22.51 9.05
C VAL A 5 24.01 22.11 10.45
N ALA A 6 22.69 22.10 10.68
CA ALA A 6 22.14 21.85 12.02
C ALA A 6 22.15 20.36 12.44
N ALA A 7 21.93 19.42 11.51
CA ALA A 7 21.80 18.00 11.85
C ALA A 7 23.15 17.32 12.17
N ALA A 8 24.25 17.77 11.56
CA ALA A 8 25.58 17.22 11.79
C ALA A 8 26.14 17.56 13.19
N GLY A 9 25.76 18.73 13.75
CA GLY A 9 26.19 19.14 15.08
C GLY A 9 25.57 18.32 16.22
N TRP A 10 24.34 17.81 16.03
CA TRP A 10 23.63 17.05 17.04
C TRP A 10 24.20 15.64 17.21
N LEU A 11 24.51 14.96 16.11
CA LEU A 11 25.10 13.61 16.16
C LEU A 11 26.51 13.60 16.76
N GLN A 12 27.31 14.64 16.51
CA GLN A 12 28.63 14.77 17.14
C GLN A 12 28.54 15.08 18.64
N ALA A 13 27.55 15.86 19.09
CA ALA A 13 27.33 16.12 20.51
C ALA A 13 26.92 14.85 21.29
N PHE A 14 26.14 13.96 20.68
CA PHE A 14 25.75 12.68 21.28
C PHE A 14 26.93 11.72 21.45
N HIS A 15 27.85 11.68 20.48
CA HIS A 15 29.02 10.81 20.54
C HIS A 15 30.01 11.23 21.65
N TRP A 16 30.14 12.54 21.93
CA TRP A 16 30.96 13.02 23.05
C TRP A 16 30.30 12.81 24.42
N ARG A 17 28.95 12.85 24.49
CA ARG A 17 28.19 12.64 25.74
C ARG A 17 28.08 11.18 26.14
N SER A 18 27.98 10.25 25.18
CA SER A 18 27.92 8.82 25.45
C SER A 18 29.24 8.25 25.95
N LEU A 19 30.38 8.81 25.53
CA LEU A 19 31.71 8.43 26.03
C LEU A 19 31.99 8.88 27.47
N GLN A 20 31.26 9.88 27.99
CA GLN A 20 31.44 10.38 29.36
C GLN A 20 30.57 9.66 30.41
N ASN A 21 29.51 8.95 30.01
CA ASN A 21 28.49 8.49 30.94
C ASN A 21 28.60 6.98 31.23
N ASN A 22 29.69 6.57 31.86
CA ASN A 22 29.91 5.19 32.32
C ASN A 22 29.28 4.91 33.69
N GLY A 23 28.12 5.50 33.99
CA GLY A 23 27.45 5.27 35.27
C GLY A 23 26.22 6.15 35.52
N SER A 24 25.07 5.77 34.98
CA SER A 24 23.75 5.84 35.65
C SER A 24 22.63 5.55 34.64
N ALA A 25 22.09 4.33 34.68
CA ALA A 25 20.98 3.90 33.83
C ALA A 25 19.64 4.57 34.20
N GLY A 26 19.50 5.11 35.42
CA GLY A 26 18.25 5.72 35.91
C GLY A 26 17.75 6.93 35.11
N PRO A 27 18.53 8.01 34.94
CA PRO A 27 18.08 9.21 34.22
C PRO A 27 17.88 8.97 32.72
N GLN A 28 18.66 8.08 32.10
CA GLN A 28 18.45 7.67 30.70
C GLN A 28 17.16 6.87 30.51
N LEU A 29 16.76 6.06 31.50
CA LEU A 29 15.50 5.32 31.44
C LEU A 29 14.27 6.24 31.54
N GLU A 30 14.34 7.32 32.32
CA GLU A 30 13.25 8.31 32.36
C GLU A 30 13.20 9.16 31.10
N GLU A 31 14.33 9.57 30.55
CA GLU A 31 14.37 10.27 29.25
C GLU A 31 13.82 9.39 28.11
N LEU A 32 14.15 8.09 28.10
CA LEU A 32 13.59 7.13 27.14
C LEU A 32 12.09 6.90 27.36
N ARG A 33 11.59 6.93 28.60
CA ARG A 33 10.16 6.82 28.91
C ARG A 33 9.40 8.06 28.43
N GLU A 34 9.94 9.25 28.68
CA GLU A 34 9.36 10.51 28.20
C GLU A 34 9.31 10.54 26.67
N GLN A 35 10.34 10.02 25.98
CA GLN A 35 10.36 9.87 24.53
C GLN A 35 9.33 8.86 24.02
N ILE A 36 9.09 7.73 24.71
CA ILE A 36 8.03 6.80 24.33
C ILE A 36 6.66 7.49 24.43
N VAL A 37 6.42 8.24 25.49
CA VAL A 37 5.16 8.96 25.70
C VAL A 37 4.97 10.07 24.67
N SER A 38 6.02 10.82 24.32
CA SER A 38 5.94 11.84 23.27
C SER A 38 5.70 11.24 21.89
N LEU A 39 6.38 10.13 21.54
CA LEU A 39 6.17 9.40 20.30
C LEU A 39 4.77 8.77 20.21
N GLN A 40 4.21 8.30 21.33
CA GLN A 40 2.83 7.81 21.39
C GLN A 40 1.83 8.94 21.14
N ARG A 41 2.03 10.11 21.73
CA ARG A 41 1.20 11.30 21.46
C ARG A 41 1.34 11.79 20.03
N GLU A 42 2.55 11.79 19.47
CA GLU A 42 2.76 12.11 18.06
C GLU A 42 2.10 11.08 17.15
N LYS A 43 2.14 9.79 17.48
CA LYS A 43 1.41 8.74 16.76
C LYS A 43 -0.10 8.97 16.83
N GLU A 44 -0.66 9.27 17.99
CA GLU A 44 -2.09 9.58 18.15
C GLU A 44 -2.50 10.83 17.37
N VAL A 45 -1.67 11.88 17.42
CA VAL A 45 -1.87 13.11 16.65
C VAL A 45 -1.74 12.85 15.15
N LEU A 46 -0.83 11.99 14.71
CA LEU A 46 -0.68 11.58 13.32
C LEU A 46 -1.85 10.70 12.88
N GLN A 47 -2.32 9.78 13.72
CA GLN A 47 -3.52 8.98 13.45
C GLN A 47 -4.77 9.86 13.33
N LEU A 48 -4.89 10.89 14.17
CA LEU A 48 -5.96 11.89 14.10
C LEU A 48 -5.82 12.80 12.87
N LYS A 49 -4.60 13.18 12.48
CA LYS A 49 -4.32 14.03 11.30
C LYS A 49 -4.35 13.28 9.97
N VAL A 50 -4.15 11.96 9.95
CA VAL A 50 -4.32 11.09 8.77
C VAL A 50 -5.79 10.80 8.47
N GLY A 51 -6.71 11.15 9.38
CA GLY A 51 -8.12 11.39 9.06
C GLY A 51 -8.95 10.14 8.74
N GLY A 52 -9.67 9.63 9.74
CA GLY A 52 -11.02 9.06 9.59
C GLY A 52 -11.20 7.69 8.91
N ALA A 53 -10.22 7.17 8.18
CA ALA A 53 -10.35 5.85 7.53
C ALA A 53 -10.18 4.72 8.56
N GLU A 54 -11.23 3.94 8.77
CA GLU A 54 -11.18 2.71 9.56
C GLU A 54 -10.11 1.77 8.95
N GLN A 55 -9.27 1.16 9.77
CA GLN A 55 -8.17 0.31 9.30
C GLN A 55 -8.49 -1.15 9.57
N LEU A 56 -8.18 -2.02 8.61
CA LEU A 56 -8.34 -3.45 8.79
C LEU A 56 -7.18 -4.00 9.64
N PRO A 57 -7.43 -4.66 10.79
CA PRO A 57 -6.38 -5.37 11.50
C PRO A 57 -5.90 -6.57 10.68
N ILE A 58 -4.59 -6.66 10.46
CA ILE A 58 -3.98 -7.71 9.65
C ILE A 58 -3.41 -8.78 10.56
N ALA A 59 -3.78 -10.04 10.33
CA ALA A 59 -3.21 -11.16 11.08
C ALA A 59 -1.69 -11.26 10.83
N PRO A 60 -0.84 -11.35 11.88
CA PRO A 60 0.61 -11.43 11.73
C PRO A 60 1.07 -12.61 10.87
N GLU A 61 0.29 -13.69 10.82
CA GLU A 61 0.62 -14.87 10.00
C GLU A 61 0.54 -14.58 8.50
N LEU A 62 -0.39 -13.75 8.05
CA LEU A 62 -0.47 -13.36 6.64
C LEU A 62 0.73 -12.52 6.23
N ILE A 63 1.18 -11.63 7.13
CA ILE A 63 2.40 -10.83 6.92
C ILE A 63 3.61 -11.76 6.80
N ARG A 64 3.82 -12.63 7.80
CA ARG A 64 4.95 -13.58 7.81
C ARG A 64 4.96 -14.48 6.58
N ARG A 65 3.78 -14.92 6.14
CA ARG A 65 3.65 -15.74 4.94
C ARG A 65 4.10 -15.01 3.68
N VAL A 66 3.61 -13.78 3.46
CA VAL A 66 3.96 -12.98 2.27
C VAL A 66 5.45 -12.63 2.27
N GLU A 67 6.01 -12.31 3.44
CA GLU A 67 7.45 -12.08 3.61
C GLU A 67 8.28 -13.32 3.25
N ALA A 68 7.88 -14.49 3.75
CA ALA A 68 8.56 -15.75 3.45
C ALA A 68 8.45 -16.13 1.97
N GLU A 69 7.32 -15.84 1.34
CA GLU A 69 7.06 -16.20 -0.05
C GLU A 69 7.89 -15.39 -1.06
N LEU A 70 8.12 -14.11 -0.77
CA LEU A 70 8.93 -13.24 -1.60
C LEU A 70 10.39 -13.12 -1.13
N GLU A 71 10.73 -13.74 0.01
CA GLU A 71 12.02 -13.57 0.69
C GLU A 71 12.35 -12.10 1.00
N LEU A 72 11.32 -11.29 1.25
CA LEU A 72 11.40 -9.86 1.55
C LEU A 72 10.78 -9.57 2.92
N LYS A 73 11.09 -8.41 3.50
CA LYS A 73 10.48 -7.95 4.75
C LYS A 73 9.79 -6.61 4.57
N PHE A 74 8.66 -6.40 5.22
CA PHE A 74 8.02 -5.09 5.21
C PHE A 74 8.97 -4.05 5.84
N LEU A 75 9.30 -3.01 5.07
CA LEU A 75 10.09 -1.87 5.55
C LEU A 75 9.26 -0.99 6.49
N LYS A 76 7.95 -0.92 6.22
CA LYS A 76 6.94 -0.26 7.05
C LYS A 76 5.77 -1.21 7.27
N PRO A 77 5.17 -1.25 8.47
CA PRO A 77 3.98 -2.06 8.73
C PRO A 77 2.91 -1.80 7.67
N PRO A 78 2.32 -2.85 7.06
CA PRO A 78 1.29 -2.66 6.05
C PRO A 78 0.06 -2.04 6.71
N VAL A 79 -0.51 -1.02 6.06
CA VAL A 79 -1.76 -0.37 6.47
C VAL A 79 -2.76 -0.58 5.35
N ILE A 80 -3.93 -1.10 5.71
CA ILE A 80 -5.05 -1.32 4.79
C ILE A 80 -6.23 -0.50 5.29
N GLU A 81 -6.68 0.44 4.48
CA GLU A 81 -7.86 1.26 4.76
C GLU A 81 -9.12 0.47 4.39
N LEU A 82 -10.18 0.61 5.19
CA LEU A 82 -11.50 0.07 4.90
C LEU A 82 -12.33 1.10 4.15
N ALA A 83 -12.99 0.66 3.07
CA ALA A 83 -13.86 1.49 2.25
C ALA A 83 -15.21 0.80 2.01
N ASP A 84 -16.28 1.58 1.92
CA ASP A 84 -17.57 1.09 1.43
C ASP A 84 -17.48 0.80 -0.08
N PRO A 85 -18.37 -0.05 -0.65
CA PRO A 85 -18.29 -0.42 -2.07
C PRO A 85 -18.29 0.76 -3.04
N ASP A 86 -19.08 1.80 -2.77
CA ASP A 86 -19.14 3.01 -3.60
C ASP A 86 -17.87 3.84 -3.49
N GLU A 87 -17.28 3.91 -2.29
CA GLU A 87 -15.99 4.57 -2.07
C GLU A 87 -14.86 3.82 -2.78
N LEU A 88 -14.85 2.49 -2.70
CA LEU A 88 -13.88 1.65 -3.40
C LEU A 88 -13.95 1.88 -4.91
N ARG A 89 -15.16 1.92 -5.48
CA ARG A 89 -15.38 2.24 -6.89
C ARG A 89 -14.87 3.64 -7.24
N GLY A 90 -15.19 4.64 -6.42
CA GLY A 90 -14.70 6.01 -6.61
C GLY A 90 -13.18 6.12 -6.58
N ARG A 91 -12.52 5.40 -5.67
CA ARG A 91 -11.05 5.32 -5.57
C ARG A 91 -10.44 4.66 -6.81
N ILE A 92 -11.05 3.58 -7.33
CA ILE A 92 -10.62 2.94 -8.57
C ILE A 92 -10.72 3.92 -9.74
N SER A 93 -11.87 4.60 -9.89
CA SER A 93 -12.09 5.61 -10.93
C SER A 93 -11.03 6.71 -10.88
N ALA A 94 -10.82 7.31 -9.70
CA ALA A 94 -9.83 8.37 -9.51
C ALA A 94 -8.40 7.89 -9.84
N ALA A 95 -8.04 6.67 -9.44
CA ALA A 95 -6.74 6.09 -9.76
C ALA A 95 -6.55 5.91 -11.28
N MET A 96 -7.60 5.49 -12.00
CA MET A 96 -7.56 5.35 -13.46
C MET A 96 -7.42 6.69 -14.18
N GLU A 97 -8.12 7.73 -13.71
CA GLU A 97 -7.97 9.08 -14.26
C GLU A 97 -6.56 9.63 -14.01
N MET A 98 -6.05 9.52 -12.78
CA MET A 98 -4.72 10.02 -12.42
C MET A 98 -3.60 9.34 -13.20
N ARG A 99 -3.77 8.06 -13.54
CA ARG A 99 -2.78 7.26 -14.26
C ARG A 99 -2.40 7.85 -15.62
N PHE A 100 -3.36 8.40 -16.36
CA PHE A 100 -3.16 8.80 -17.76
C PHE A 100 -2.89 10.30 -17.93
N GLY A 101 -2.95 11.06 -16.84
CA GLY A 101 -2.76 12.51 -16.86
C GLY A 101 -3.85 13.25 -17.64
N PRO A 102 -3.72 14.58 -17.78
CA PRO A 102 -4.70 15.42 -18.46
C PRO A 102 -4.90 14.99 -19.93
N GLY A 103 -6.14 14.70 -20.33
CA GLY A 103 -6.51 14.34 -21.72
C GLY A 103 -6.12 12.91 -22.15
N GLY A 104 -5.27 12.21 -21.41
CA GLY A 104 -4.81 10.88 -21.79
C GLY A 104 -5.92 9.82 -21.82
N LEU A 105 -6.91 9.96 -20.95
CA LEU A 105 -8.10 9.09 -20.94
C LEU A 105 -9.00 9.35 -22.17
N ASP A 106 -9.16 10.61 -22.56
CA ASP A 106 -9.98 11.01 -23.73
C ASP A 106 -9.36 10.50 -25.03
N ASP A 107 -8.03 10.61 -25.18
CA ASP A 107 -7.29 10.09 -26.33
C ASP A 107 -7.46 8.57 -26.46
N ARG A 108 -7.41 7.85 -25.33
CA ARG A 108 -7.65 6.40 -25.30
C ARG A 108 -9.08 6.08 -25.65
N GLN A 109 -10.05 6.79 -25.09
CA GLN A 109 -11.45 6.59 -25.42
C GLN A 109 -11.70 6.79 -26.92
N ALA A 110 -11.11 7.83 -27.52
CA ALA A 110 -11.17 8.06 -28.96
C ALA A 110 -10.53 6.90 -29.75
N ALA A 111 -9.35 6.41 -29.33
CA ALA A 111 -8.70 5.27 -29.97
C ALA A 111 -9.54 3.99 -29.89
N TRP A 112 -10.15 3.69 -28.73
CA TRP A 112 -11.00 2.51 -28.55
C TRP A 112 -12.26 2.56 -29.40
N ARG A 113 -12.86 3.75 -29.56
CA ARG A 113 -13.98 3.96 -30.49
C ARG A 113 -13.56 3.79 -31.95
N LEU A 114 -12.37 4.28 -32.33
CA LEU A 114 -11.84 4.07 -33.68
C LEU A 114 -11.60 2.60 -34.00
N MET A 115 -11.17 1.80 -33.00
CA MET A 115 -11.02 0.36 -33.13
C MET A 115 -12.34 -0.42 -33.05
N LEU A 116 -13.48 0.27 -32.87
CA LEU A 116 -14.81 -0.33 -32.68
C LEU A 116 -14.89 -1.25 -31.44
N CYS A 117 -14.00 -1.05 -30.46
CA CYS A 117 -13.98 -1.78 -29.20
C CYS A 117 -14.83 -1.11 -28.11
N LEU A 118 -15.30 0.11 -28.36
CA LEU A 118 -16.13 0.91 -27.45
C LEU A 118 -17.25 1.58 -28.26
N GLY A 119 -18.48 1.55 -27.74
CA GLY A 119 -19.61 2.22 -28.36
C GLY A 119 -19.47 3.74 -28.35
N LYS A 120 -20.32 4.41 -29.15
CA LYS A 120 -20.32 5.87 -29.26
C LYS A 120 -20.71 6.55 -27.94
N ASP A 121 -21.64 5.94 -27.22
CA ASP A 121 -22.20 6.47 -25.97
C ASP A 121 -21.57 5.84 -24.72
N ASP A 122 -20.67 4.86 -24.91
CA ASP A 122 -19.99 4.17 -23.81
C ASP A 122 -18.81 5.02 -23.28
N SER A 123 -18.52 4.85 -21.99
CA SER A 123 -17.48 5.56 -21.26
C SER A 123 -16.38 4.59 -20.87
N LEU A 124 -15.17 4.83 -21.39
CA LEU A 124 -14.02 3.94 -21.13
C LEU A 124 -13.70 3.85 -19.64
N LEU A 125 -13.83 4.98 -18.92
CA LEU A 125 -13.58 5.05 -17.50
C LEU A 125 -14.61 4.25 -16.71
N ASP A 126 -15.90 4.40 -17.04
CA ASP A 126 -16.97 3.71 -16.33
C ASP A 126 -16.87 2.19 -16.56
N ASP A 127 -16.60 1.78 -17.79
CA ASP A 127 -16.45 0.36 -18.15
C ASP A 127 -15.24 -0.27 -17.45
N TRP A 128 -14.07 0.39 -17.46
CA TRP A 128 -12.90 -0.12 -16.74
C TRP A 128 -13.09 -0.13 -15.23
N THR A 129 -13.69 0.91 -14.68
CA THR A 129 -13.99 0.98 -13.24
C THR A 129 -14.98 -0.12 -12.86
N ALA A 130 -15.97 -0.42 -13.70
CA ALA A 130 -16.88 -1.52 -13.50
C ALA A 130 -16.13 -2.86 -13.50
N ILE A 131 -15.30 -3.13 -14.52
CA ILE A 131 -14.51 -4.37 -14.63
C ILE A 131 -13.63 -4.58 -13.39
N GLN A 132 -12.94 -3.54 -12.93
CA GLN A 132 -12.03 -3.63 -11.78
C GLN A 132 -12.75 -3.71 -10.43
N SER A 133 -14.00 -3.25 -10.34
CA SER A 133 -14.78 -3.26 -9.09
C SER A 133 -15.67 -4.50 -8.92
N ILE A 134 -15.95 -5.25 -9.99
CA ILE A 134 -16.77 -6.47 -9.91
C ILE A 134 -16.10 -7.51 -9.02
N GLY A 135 -16.78 -7.88 -7.94
CA GLY A 135 -16.30 -8.90 -7.00
C GLY A 135 -15.06 -8.48 -6.19
N ALA A 136 -14.54 -7.26 -6.38
CA ALA A 136 -13.37 -6.80 -5.68
C ALA A 136 -13.61 -6.76 -4.17
N GLN A 137 -12.74 -7.45 -3.44
CA GLN A 137 -12.67 -7.39 -1.97
C GLN A 137 -11.54 -6.47 -1.52
N THR A 138 -10.52 -6.31 -2.35
CA THR A 138 -9.33 -5.49 -2.10
C THR A 138 -8.96 -4.71 -3.36
N TRP A 139 -8.32 -3.58 -3.18
CA TRP A 139 -7.74 -2.77 -4.25
C TRP A 139 -6.36 -2.26 -3.81
N PHE A 140 -5.45 -2.17 -4.77
CA PHE A 140 -4.14 -1.57 -4.57
C PHE A 140 -3.95 -0.42 -5.55
N ASP A 141 -3.71 0.77 -5.01
CA ASP A 141 -3.39 1.95 -5.80
C ASP A 141 -1.86 2.00 -6.04
N GLU A 142 -1.45 1.73 -7.27
CA GLU A 142 -0.04 1.76 -7.68
C GLU A 142 0.58 3.15 -7.64
N ALA A 143 -0.21 4.22 -7.77
CA ALA A 143 0.31 5.59 -7.74
C ALA A 143 0.63 6.04 -6.32
N THR A 144 -0.26 5.72 -5.37
CA THR A 144 -0.08 6.13 -3.96
C THR A 144 0.56 5.07 -3.08
N GLY A 145 0.63 3.82 -3.54
CA GLY A 145 1.10 2.69 -2.76
C GLY A 145 0.13 2.28 -1.65
N LYS A 146 -1.14 2.71 -1.73
CA LYS A 146 -2.15 2.46 -0.69
C LYS A 146 -2.95 1.20 -0.97
N GLY A 147 -3.19 0.41 0.07
CA GLY A 147 -4.09 -0.74 0.04
C GLY A 147 -5.45 -0.40 0.64
N VAL A 148 -6.51 -0.88 -0.01
CA VAL A 148 -7.89 -0.69 0.42
C VAL A 148 -8.60 -2.05 0.46
N ALA A 149 -9.39 -2.30 1.49
CA ALA A 149 -10.27 -3.45 1.59
C ALA A 149 -11.73 -3.00 1.70
N ALA A 150 -12.64 -3.77 1.12
CA ALA A 150 -14.07 -3.52 1.27
C ALA A 150 -14.50 -3.82 2.72
N LYS A 151 -15.37 -2.99 3.32
CA LYS A 151 -15.88 -3.23 4.69
C LYS A 151 -16.58 -4.58 4.88
N ARG A 152 -17.12 -5.16 3.80
CA ARG A 152 -17.75 -6.49 3.81
C ARG A 152 -16.75 -7.66 3.84
N LEU A 153 -15.45 -7.40 3.77
CA LEU A 153 -14.42 -8.43 3.78
C LEU A 153 -14.43 -9.16 5.13
N ASP A 154 -14.57 -10.48 5.11
CA ASP A 154 -14.53 -11.31 6.31
C ASP A 154 -13.10 -11.86 6.52
N PRO A 155 -12.32 -11.34 7.49
CA PRO A 155 -10.94 -11.76 7.68
C PRO A 155 -10.81 -13.24 8.12
N ALA A 156 -11.90 -13.89 8.55
CA ALA A 156 -11.91 -15.32 8.88
C ALA A 156 -12.10 -16.21 7.64
N ALA A 157 -12.69 -15.68 6.57
CA ALA A 157 -12.98 -16.45 5.37
C ALA A 157 -11.72 -16.66 4.52
N ILE A 158 -11.46 -17.91 4.11
CA ILE A 158 -10.29 -18.28 3.28
C ILE A 158 -10.20 -17.43 1.99
N PRO A 159 -11.27 -17.17 1.22
CA PRO A 159 -11.19 -16.32 0.03
C PRO A 159 -10.76 -14.88 0.35
N SER A 160 -11.23 -14.33 1.47
CA SER A 160 -10.86 -12.99 1.91
C SER A 160 -9.41 -12.93 2.39
N GLN A 161 -8.93 -13.95 3.10
CA GLN A 161 -7.53 -14.08 3.46
C GLN A 161 -6.63 -14.18 2.22
N ALA A 162 -7.07 -14.90 1.19
CA ALA A 162 -6.36 -14.98 -0.09
C ALA A 162 -6.27 -13.61 -0.78
N ALA A 163 -7.37 -12.87 -0.84
CA ALA A 163 -7.40 -11.51 -1.37
C ALA A 163 -6.49 -10.54 -0.57
N LEU A 164 -6.41 -10.72 0.76
CA LEU A 164 -5.47 -9.98 1.61
C LEU A 164 -4.02 -10.37 1.34
N VAL A 165 -3.71 -11.64 1.10
CA VAL A 165 -2.37 -12.09 0.68
C VAL A 165 -1.97 -11.39 -0.61
N GLY A 166 -2.84 -11.37 -1.63
CA GLY A 166 -2.58 -10.66 -2.88
C GLY A 166 -2.32 -9.16 -2.66
N LEU A 167 -3.15 -8.51 -1.83
CA LEU A 167 -2.96 -7.08 -1.50
C LEU A 167 -1.63 -6.83 -0.77
N LEU A 168 -1.31 -7.65 0.24
CA LEU A 168 -0.06 -7.56 0.99
C LEU A 168 1.16 -7.78 0.11
N THR A 169 1.09 -8.70 -0.86
CA THR A 169 2.15 -8.91 -1.84
C THR A 169 2.41 -7.64 -2.65
N ARG A 170 1.37 -6.95 -3.12
CA ARG A 170 1.55 -5.67 -3.85
C ARG A 170 2.12 -4.57 -2.97
N LEU A 171 1.67 -4.46 -1.72
CA LEU A 171 2.22 -3.53 -0.74
C LEU A 171 3.71 -3.79 -0.50
N LEU A 172 4.11 -5.05 -0.30
CA LEU A 172 5.50 -5.41 -0.07
C LEU A 172 6.37 -5.09 -1.28
N LEU A 173 5.93 -5.47 -2.48
CA LEU A 173 6.64 -5.17 -3.73
C LEU A 173 6.76 -3.66 -3.96
N HIS A 174 5.72 -2.88 -3.66
CA HIS A 174 5.77 -1.43 -3.80
C HIS A 174 6.77 -0.79 -2.82
N GLN A 175 6.95 -1.33 -1.61
CA GLN A 175 7.95 -0.82 -0.67
C GLN A 175 9.39 -1.08 -1.12
N HIS A 176 9.68 -2.24 -1.74
CA HIS A 176 11.03 -2.59 -2.20
C HIS A 176 11.33 -2.08 -3.61
N PHE A 177 10.32 -1.97 -4.45
CA PHE A 177 10.40 -1.55 -5.84
C PHE A 177 9.41 -0.41 -6.11
N PRO A 178 9.60 0.76 -5.47
CA PRO A 178 8.71 1.90 -5.66
C PRO A 178 8.73 2.35 -7.12
N PRO A 179 7.65 2.98 -7.62
CA PRO A 179 7.65 3.60 -8.93
C PRO A 179 8.76 4.67 -9.00
N SER A 180 9.32 4.86 -10.20
CA SER A 180 10.26 5.96 -10.46
C SER A 180 9.60 7.32 -10.19
N GLU A 181 10.36 8.27 -9.65
CA GLU A 181 9.88 9.64 -9.42
C GLU A 181 9.52 10.33 -10.75
N ASP A 182 10.31 10.05 -11.80
CA ASP A 182 10.00 10.46 -13.16
C ASP A 182 9.06 9.44 -13.80
N TYR A 183 7.97 9.92 -14.44
CA TYR A 183 7.02 9.08 -15.16
C TYR A 183 7.74 8.35 -16.31
N PRO A 184 7.93 7.02 -16.22
CA PRO A 184 8.79 6.29 -17.16
C PRO A 184 8.10 5.97 -18.49
N GLY A 185 6.90 6.50 -18.70
CA GLY A 185 6.03 6.17 -19.82
C GLY A 185 5.04 5.04 -19.50
N ASP A 186 3.96 4.99 -20.28
CA ASP A 186 2.85 4.05 -20.09
C ASP A 186 3.24 2.58 -20.15
N GLU A 187 4.19 2.22 -21.02
CA GLU A 187 4.60 0.83 -21.23
C GLU A 187 5.35 0.29 -20.01
N VAL A 188 6.31 1.06 -19.48
CA VAL A 188 7.07 0.68 -18.28
C VAL A 188 6.16 0.63 -17.07
N ALA A 189 5.27 1.62 -16.91
CA ALA A 189 4.28 1.62 -15.83
C ALA A 189 3.35 0.39 -15.90
N ARG A 190 2.85 0.05 -17.11
CA ARG A 190 2.03 -1.15 -17.34
C ARG A 190 2.79 -2.44 -17.06
N ALA A 191 4.03 -2.56 -17.53
CA ALA A 191 4.85 -3.74 -17.32
C ALA A 191 5.09 -4.00 -15.83
N ARG A 192 5.41 -2.95 -15.06
CA ARG A 192 5.60 -3.05 -13.62
C ARG A 192 4.31 -3.47 -12.90
N GLU A 193 3.19 -2.81 -13.20
CA GLU A 193 1.89 -3.16 -12.62
C GLU A 193 1.52 -4.60 -12.93
N ALA A 194 1.67 -5.05 -14.18
CA ALA A 194 1.39 -6.42 -14.58
C ALA A 194 2.28 -7.43 -13.85
N LEU A 195 3.57 -7.11 -13.65
CA LEU A 195 4.48 -7.95 -12.88
C LEU A 195 4.03 -8.06 -11.40
N HIS A 196 3.71 -6.94 -10.77
CA HIS A 196 3.27 -6.91 -9.37
C HIS A 196 1.93 -7.62 -9.19
N ALA A 197 0.97 -7.38 -10.07
CA ALA A 197 -0.33 -8.06 -10.07
C ALA A 197 -0.19 -9.57 -10.33
N GLY A 198 0.70 -9.97 -11.25
CA GLY A 198 0.97 -11.38 -11.54
C GLY A 198 1.58 -12.12 -10.35
N LEU A 199 2.57 -11.51 -9.68
CA LEU A 199 3.16 -12.06 -8.46
C LEU A 199 2.13 -12.18 -7.33
N ALA A 200 1.29 -11.15 -7.15
CA ALA A 200 0.22 -11.15 -6.15
C ALA A 200 -0.84 -12.23 -6.43
N SER A 201 -1.29 -12.36 -7.67
CA SER A 201 -2.24 -13.41 -8.07
C SER A 201 -1.65 -14.81 -7.90
N GLY A 202 -0.34 -14.97 -8.15
CA GLY A 202 0.39 -16.20 -7.86
C GLY A 202 0.40 -16.56 -6.38
N ALA A 203 0.62 -15.57 -5.51
CA ALA A 203 0.63 -15.76 -4.06
C ALA A 203 -0.76 -16.11 -3.51
N GLU A 204 -1.78 -15.39 -3.97
CA GLU A 204 -3.19 -15.68 -3.68
C GLU A 204 -3.56 -17.13 -4.07
N SER A 205 -3.21 -17.53 -5.30
CA SER A 205 -3.51 -18.88 -5.80
C SER A 205 -2.81 -19.98 -4.99
N ARG A 206 -1.55 -19.75 -4.58
CA ARG A 206 -0.80 -20.69 -3.73
C ARG A 206 -1.38 -20.76 -2.32
N PHE A 207 -1.86 -19.65 -1.77
CA PHE A 207 -2.57 -19.63 -0.49
C PHE A 207 -3.85 -20.46 -0.56
N LEU A 208 -4.69 -20.23 -1.58
CA LEU A 208 -5.92 -21.01 -1.78
C LEU A 208 -5.62 -22.52 -1.95
N THR A 209 -4.57 -22.85 -2.70
CA THR A 209 -4.16 -24.24 -2.90
C THR A 209 -3.69 -24.90 -1.60
N ALA A 210 -2.96 -24.18 -0.76
CA ALA A 210 -2.53 -24.69 0.55
C ALA A 210 -3.74 -24.91 1.48
N ALA A 211 -4.64 -23.94 1.57
CA ALA A 211 -5.85 -24.05 2.38
C ALA A 211 -6.74 -25.22 1.93
N ALA A 212 -6.88 -25.43 0.62
CA ALA A 212 -7.64 -26.57 0.08
C ALA A 212 -7.04 -27.92 0.50
N ARG A 213 -5.70 -28.05 0.52
CA ARG A 213 -5.00 -29.27 0.96
C ARG A 213 -5.14 -29.54 2.46
N GLU A 214 -5.28 -28.50 3.27
CA GLU A 214 -5.47 -28.64 4.72
C GLU A 214 -6.92 -28.98 5.09
N SER A 215 -7.86 -28.66 4.21
CA SER A 215 -9.30 -28.89 4.41
C SER A 215 -9.82 -30.25 3.90
N GLY A 216 -9.02 -30.98 3.11
CA GLY A 216 -9.38 -32.27 2.51
C GLY A 216 -8.66 -33.44 3.14
#